data_AF-A0A5C5UD25-F1
#
_entry.id   AF-A0A5C5UD25-F1
#
_cell.length_a   1.000
_cell.length_b   1.000
_cell.length_c   1.000
_cell.angle_alpha   90.00
_cell.angle_beta   90.00
_cell.angle_gamma   90.00
#
_symmetry.space_group_name_H-M   'P 1'
#
loop_
_entity.id
_entity.type
_entity.pdbx_description
1 polymer ?
#
loop_
_entity_poly.entity_id
_entity_poly.type
_entity_poly.pdbx_seq_one_letter_code
_entity_poly.pdbx_strand_id
1 'polypeptide(L)'
;MKNMLLGLGLALAIGSALAGETFRFDRGVVSVGDSVGALVQKAGRQPDRIVTLENSRGAAVGERWEYHLRDKQVNFTTKGGRITEIEEIR
;
A
#
# COMPACT_ATOMS: atom_id res chain seq x y z
N MET A 1 -34.84 -36.97 14.00
CA MET A 1 -33.44 -37.44 14.08
C MET A 1 -33.02 -37.92 12.70
N LYS A 2 -31.80 -37.55 12.24
CA LYS A 2 -31.24 -37.85 10.90
C LYS A 2 -31.95 -37.02 9.80
N ASN A 3 -31.65 -35.74 9.61
CA ASN A 3 -30.54 -35.27 8.76
C ASN A 3 -29.99 -33.93 9.28
N MET A 4 -29.67 -33.93 10.57
CA MET A 4 -28.76 -32.98 11.19
C MET A 4 -27.44 -32.96 10.40
N LEU A 5 -26.86 -31.77 10.22
CA LEU A 5 -25.40 -31.51 10.19
C LEU A 5 -24.62 -31.39 8.87
N LEU A 6 -25.19 -31.50 7.67
CA LEU A 6 -24.42 -31.23 6.43
C LEU A 6 -24.87 -29.94 5.75
N GLY A 7 -24.46 -28.82 6.29
CA GLY A 7 -24.68 -27.52 5.64
C GLY A 7 -24.11 -26.32 6.39
N LEU A 8 -23.74 -26.51 7.66
CA LEU A 8 -23.26 -25.43 8.53
C LEU A 8 -21.72 -25.39 8.64
N GLY A 9 -21.00 -26.22 7.89
CA GLY A 9 -19.55 -26.44 8.08
C GLY A 9 -18.65 -26.01 6.93
N LEU A 10 -19.15 -25.29 5.91
CA LEU A 10 -18.35 -24.94 4.74
C LEU A 10 -18.30 -23.42 4.52
N ALA A 11 -17.07 -22.91 4.56
CA ALA A 11 -16.62 -21.59 4.09
C ALA A 11 -16.64 -20.40 5.06
N LEU A 12 -16.40 -20.62 6.36
CA LEU A 12 -15.89 -19.55 7.27
C LEU A 12 -14.40 -19.22 7.05
N ALA A 13 -13.78 -19.75 6.00
CA ALA A 13 -12.44 -19.40 5.57
C ALA A 13 -12.50 -18.35 4.44
N ILE A 14 -13.23 -17.24 4.65
CA ILE A 14 -12.86 -15.99 4.00
C ILE A 14 -11.66 -15.49 4.79
N GLY A 15 -10.51 -16.15 4.60
CA GLY A 15 -9.24 -15.59 5.05
C GLY A 15 -9.21 -14.18 4.53
N SER A 16 -9.04 -13.20 5.41
CA SER A 16 -8.83 -11.82 5.03
C SER A 16 -7.75 -11.86 3.97
N ALA A 17 -8.12 -11.66 2.71
CA ALA A 17 -7.14 -11.35 1.70
C ALA A 17 -6.56 -10.03 2.20
N LEU A 18 -5.42 -10.13 2.90
CA LEU A 18 -4.48 -9.04 3.04
C LEU A 18 -4.05 -8.75 1.60
N ALA A 19 -4.93 -8.07 0.86
CA ALA A 19 -4.61 -7.50 -0.41
C ALA A 19 -3.53 -6.49 -0.06
N GLY A 20 -2.26 -6.93 -0.14
CA GLY A 20 -1.14 -6.01 -0.03
C GLY A 20 -1.44 -4.91 -1.02
N GLU A 21 -1.59 -3.69 -0.51
CA GLU A 21 -2.05 -2.58 -1.34
C GLU A 21 -1.11 -2.47 -2.53
N THR A 22 -1.70 -2.33 -3.72
CA THR A 22 -0.96 -2.16 -4.96
C THR A 22 -1.43 -0.92 -5.66
N PHE A 23 -0.52 -0.26 -6.37
CA PHE A 23 -0.84 0.87 -7.23
C PHE A 23 -0.25 0.65 -8.62
N ARG A 24 -1.07 0.89 -9.65
CA ARG A 24 -0.65 0.74 -11.04
C ARG A 24 -0.25 2.10 -11.62
N PHE A 25 1.04 2.23 -11.95
CA PHE A 25 1.53 3.23 -12.89
C PHE A 25 1.54 2.67 -14.31
N ASP A 26 1.74 3.53 -15.31
CA ASP A 26 1.84 3.13 -16.72
C ASP A 26 2.97 2.13 -16.97
N ARG A 27 4.11 2.27 -16.25
CA ARG A 27 5.29 1.41 -16.44
C ARG A 27 5.29 0.16 -15.56
N GLY A 28 4.32 -0.02 -14.67
CA GLY A 28 4.25 -1.21 -13.83
C GLY A 28 3.39 -1.08 -12.58
N VAL A 29 3.26 -2.20 -11.87
CA VAL A 29 2.54 -2.28 -10.59
C VAL A 29 3.53 -2.17 -9.43
N VAL A 30 3.27 -1.25 -8.53
CA VAL A 30 3.96 -1.08 -7.25
C VAL A 30 3.14 -1.78 -6.17
N SER A 31 3.82 -2.46 -5.25
CA SER A 31 3.19 -3.14 -4.13
C SER A 31 3.86 -2.76 -2.80
N VAL A 32 3.13 -2.90 -1.70
CA VAL A 32 3.74 -2.88 -0.36
C VAL A 32 4.91 -3.86 -0.29
N GLY A 33 6.04 -3.41 0.25
CA GLY A 33 7.31 -4.16 0.33
C GLY A 33 8.33 -3.83 -0.77
N ASP A 34 7.89 -3.25 -1.90
CA ASP A 34 8.78 -2.78 -2.96
C ASP A 34 9.74 -1.71 -2.41
N SER A 35 10.93 -1.63 -3.02
CA SER A 35 11.90 -0.59 -2.69
C SER A 35 11.48 0.78 -3.25
N VAL A 36 11.92 1.86 -2.62
CA VAL A 36 11.71 3.22 -3.14
C VAL A 36 12.32 3.42 -4.53
N GLY A 37 13.41 2.70 -4.85
CA GLY A 37 13.99 2.70 -6.19
C GLY A 37 13.07 2.04 -7.22
N ALA A 38 12.42 0.93 -6.88
CA ALA A 38 11.44 0.28 -7.75
C ALA A 38 10.21 1.17 -7.97
N LEU A 39 9.76 1.88 -6.93
CA LEU A 39 8.71 2.90 -7.03
C LEU A 39 9.04 3.96 -8.07
N VAL A 40 10.22 4.60 -7.99
CA VAL A 40 10.64 5.64 -8.95
C VAL A 40 10.72 5.09 -10.38
N GLN A 41 11.26 3.88 -10.56
CA GLN A 41 11.35 3.26 -11.88
C GLN A 41 9.97 3.00 -12.50
N LYS A 42 9.03 2.47 -11.70
CA LYS A 42 7.65 2.16 -12.14
C LYS A 42 6.80 3.42 -12.31
N ALA A 43 6.99 4.43 -11.47
CA ALA A 43 6.37 5.74 -11.64
C ALA A 43 6.95 6.50 -12.85
N GLY A 44 8.18 6.19 -13.22
CA GLY A 44 8.91 6.83 -14.33
C GLY A 44 9.37 8.26 -14.03
N ARG A 45 9.22 8.72 -12.79
CA ARG A 45 9.59 10.04 -12.29
C ARG A 45 9.80 10.01 -10.77
N GLN A 46 10.43 11.06 -10.24
CA GLN A 46 10.53 11.30 -8.79
C GLN A 46 9.16 11.73 -8.22
N PRO A 47 8.91 11.55 -6.91
CA PRO A 47 7.72 12.08 -6.25
C PRO A 47 7.70 13.62 -6.33
N ASP A 48 6.51 14.20 -6.29
CA ASP A 48 6.33 15.65 -6.28
C ASP A 48 6.67 16.25 -4.92
N ARG A 49 6.52 15.46 -3.84
CA ARG A 49 6.89 15.85 -2.49
C ARG A 49 7.35 14.65 -1.67
N ILE A 50 8.34 14.87 -0.82
CA ILE A 50 8.76 13.93 0.23
C ILE A 50 8.54 14.62 1.58
N VAL A 51 7.79 13.96 2.46
CA VAL A 51 7.50 14.45 3.81
C VAL A 51 8.09 13.47 4.82
N THR A 52 9.02 13.91 5.66
CA THR A 52 9.47 13.11 6.80
C THR A 52 8.32 12.93 7.77
N LEU A 53 8.04 11.67 8.11
CA LEU A 53 7.04 11.34 9.11
C LEU A 53 7.74 11.26 10.48
N GLU A 54 7.19 11.96 11.45
CA GLU A 54 7.69 11.99 12.82
C GLU A 54 6.69 11.36 13.78
N ASN A 55 7.19 10.72 14.84
CA ASN A 55 6.34 10.31 15.95
C ASN A 55 6.02 11.48 16.88
N SER A 56 5.20 11.25 17.92
CA SER A 56 4.82 12.26 18.91
C SER A 56 5.98 12.85 19.72
N ARG A 57 7.20 12.31 19.55
CA ARG A 57 8.44 12.78 20.21
C ARG A 57 9.38 13.48 19.22
N GLY A 58 8.95 13.73 17.98
CA GLY A 58 9.75 14.39 16.93
C GLY A 58 10.82 13.49 16.30
N ALA A 59 10.82 12.18 16.55
CA ALA A 59 11.77 11.28 15.91
C ALA A 59 11.25 10.85 14.54
N ALA A 60 12.11 10.90 13.52
CA ALA A 60 11.82 10.41 12.17
C ALA A 60 11.52 8.90 12.20
N VAL A 61 10.36 8.50 11.69
CA VAL A 61 9.88 7.11 11.63
C VAL A 61 9.68 6.59 10.20
N GLY A 62 9.82 7.46 9.21
CA GLY A 62 9.66 7.12 7.79
C GLY A 62 9.49 8.37 6.94
N GLU A 63 9.06 8.16 5.71
CA GLU A 63 8.77 9.23 4.76
C GLU A 63 7.42 8.95 4.09
N ARG A 64 6.75 10.01 3.66
CA ARG A 64 5.60 9.92 2.77
C ARG A 64 5.96 10.58 1.45
N TRP A 65 5.91 9.78 0.40
CA TRP A 65 6.23 10.19 -0.97
C TRP A 65 4.92 10.44 -1.71
N GLU A 66 4.70 11.67 -2.15
CA GLU A 66 3.45 12.11 -2.76
C GLU A 66 3.63 12.22 -4.27
N TYR A 67 2.74 11.58 -5.02
CA TYR A 67 2.61 11.71 -6.47
C TYR A 67 1.28 12.37 -6.80
N HIS A 68 1.32 13.59 -7.30
CA HIS A 68 0.18 14.30 -7.84
C HIS A 68 -0.04 13.83 -9.27
N LEU A 69 -1.15 13.12 -9.49
CA LEU A 69 -1.61 12.70 -10.80
C LEU A 69 -2.67 13.69 -11.30
N ARG A 70 -3.20 13.45 -12.50
CA ARG A 70 -4.13 14.38 -13.14
C ARG A 70 -5.40 14.61 -12.33
N ASP A 71 -5.93 13.56 -11.70
CA ASP A 71 -7.25 13.51 -11.06
C ASP A 71 -7.20 13.11 -9.58
N LYS A 72 -6.02 12.77 -9.06
CA LYS A 72 -5.84 12.29 -7.69
C LYS A 72 -4.40 12.45 -7.22
N GLN A 73 -4.20 12.33 -5.93
CA GLN A 73 -2.89 12.16 -5.32
C GLN A 73 -2.73 10.70 -4.86
N VAL A 74 -1.52 10.17 -4.96
CA VAL A 74 -1.16 8.90 -4.33
C VAL A 74 0.02 9.09 -3.41
N ASN A 75 -0.13 8.58 -2.20
CA ASN A 75 0.88 8.61 -1.16
C ASN A 75 1.46 7.21 -0.96
N PHE A 76 2.78 7.14 -0.90
CA PHE A 76 3.50 5.94 -0.48
C PHE A 76 4.20 6.24 0.84
N THR A 77 3.81 5.58 1.92
CA THR A 77 4.59 5.61 3.16
C THR A 77 5.76 4.66 3.01
N THR A 78 6.96 5.14 3.30
CA THR A 78 8.20 4.37 3.21
C THR A 78 8.89 4.30 4.56
N LYS A 79 9.44 3.12 4.89
CA LYS A 79 10.28 2.89 6.08
C LYS A 79 11.44 1.99 5.70
N GLY A 80 12.65 2.35 6.11
CA GLY A 80 13.86 1.58 5.77
C GLY A 80 14.05 1.39 4.26
N GLY A 81 13.63 2.36 3.44
CA GLY A 81 13.72 2.30 1.97
C GLY A 81 12.70 1.38 1.29
N ARG A 82 11.67 0.93 1.99
CA ARG A 82 10.59 0.09 1.44
C ARG A 82 9.22 0.70 1.67
N ILE A 83 8.30 0.46 0.76
CA ILE A 83 6.90 0.86 0.89
C ILE A 83 6.25 0.01 1.98
N THR A 84 5.54 0.67 2.89
CA THR A 84 4.76 0.03 3.95
C THR A 84 3.25 0.26 3.82
N GLU A 85 2.84 1.25 3.04
CA GLU A 85 1.43 1.65 2.88
C GLU A 85 1.26 2.41 1.57
N ILE A 86 0.09 2.29 0.95
CA ILE A 86 -0.28 2.98 -0.28
C ILE A 86 -1.68 3.57 -0.13
N GLU A 87 -1.79 4.90 -0.24
CA GLU A 87 -3.06 5.61 -0.07
C GLU A 87 -3.39 6.45 -1.31
N GLU A 88 -4.59 6.29 -1.87
CA GLU A 88 -5.13 7.19 -2.90
C GLU A 88 -6.01 8.28 -2.26
N ILE A 89 -5.72 9.55 -2.55
CA ILE A 89 -6.50 10.71 -2.11
C ILE A 89 -7.19 11.31 -3.35
N ARG A 90 -8.53 11.41 -3.30
CA ARG A 90 -9.38 11.98 -4.36
C ARG A 90 -10.02 13.28 -3.91
#